data_AF-A0A5B9T2B0-F1
#
_entry.id   AF-A0A5B9T2B0-F1
#
_cell.length_a   1.000
_cell.length_b   1.000
_cell.length_c   1.000
_cell.angle_alpha   90.00
_cell.angle_beta   90.00
_cell.angle_gamma   90.00
#
_symmetry.space_group_name_H-M   'P 1'
#
loop_
_entity.id
_entity.type
_entity.pdbx_description
1 polymer ?
#
loop_
_entity_poly.entity_id
_entity_poly.type
_entity_poly.pdbx_seq_one_letter_code
_entity_poly.pdbx_strand_id
1 'polypeptide(L)'
;MRVGFVEWPEGLEPYDSQWAKITDHLAAARLEMLITNELPFGPWIADRKPYNRETAQASIDAHARAFDALKELAIPAIVSSRPVWSADRLQNQAVAIEGGEARTIHTKQYSPRKPAGMKRVGMRQARIVLI
;
A
#
# COMPACT_ATOMS: atom_id res chain seq x y z
N MET A 1 10.89 11.61 19.86
CA MET A 1 10.61 11.09 18.53
C MET A 1 10.98 9.62 18.43
N ARG A 2 9.98 8.73 18.51
CA ARG A 2 10.09 7.29 18.30
C ARG A 2 9.41 6.90 16.98
N VAL A 3 10.21 6.43 16.03
CA VAL A 3 9.74 6.00 14.71
C VAL A 3 9.81 4.47 14.63
N GLY A 4 8.73 3.83 14.21
CA GLY A 4 8.70 2.40 13.90
C GLY A 4 8.56 2.17 12.40
N PHE A 5 9.15 1.08 11.92
CA PHE A 5 8.93 0.56 10.58
C PHE A 5 8.52 -0.91 10.68
N VAL A 6 7.66 -1.34 9.77
CA VAL A 6 7.12 -2.71 9.77
C VAL A 6 7.22 -3.32 8.38
N GLU A 7 7.38 -4.64 8.38
CA GLU A 7 7.20 -5.49 7.21
C GLU A 7 6.07 -6.46 7.56
N TRP A 8 4.90 -6.22 6.97
CA TRP A 8 3.74 -7.08 7.12
C TRP A 8 3.67 -8.11 6.00
N PRO A 9 3.06 -9.27 6.24
CA PRO A 9 2.90 -10.28 5.22
C PRO A 9 2.00 -9.80 4.08
N GLU A 10 2.20 -10.40 2.90
CA GLU A 10 1.31 -10.21 1.76
C GLU A 10 -0.13 -10.57 2.11
N GLY A 11 -1.10 -9.83 1.57
CA GLY A 11 -2.51 -10.17 1.75
C GLY A 11 -3.04 -9.83 3.14
N LEU A 12 -2.36 -8.96 3.89
CA LEU A 12 -2.88 -8.48 5.18
C LEU A 12 -4.26 -7.87 4.96
N GLU A 13 -5.24 -8.34 5.72
CA GLU A 13 -6.58 -7.79 5.75
C GLU A 13 -6.78 -7.04 7.07
N PRO A 14 -7.38 -5.84 7.05
CA PRO A 14 -7.71 -5.14 8.28
C PRO A 14 -8.77 -5.92 9.06
N TYR A 15 -8.72 -5.80 10.39
CA TYR A 15 -9.68 -6.41 11.33
C TYR A 15 -9.68 -7.94 11.40
N ASP A 16 -8.72 -8.62 10.74
CA ASP A 16 -8.54 -10.05 10.92
C ASP A 16 -7.76 -10.37 12.22
N SER A 17 -7.60 -11.67 12.50
CA SER A 17 -6.87 -12.12 13.70
C SER A 17 -5.38 -11.76 13.70
N GLN A 18 -4.78 -11.55 12.53
CA GLN A 18 -3.38 -11.17 12.39
C GLN A 18 -3.21 -9.66 12.61
N TRP A 19 -4.12 -8.85 12.10
CA TRP A 19 -4.24 -7.43 12.36
C TRP A 19 -4.35 -7.16 13.85
N ALA A 20 -5.21 -7.87 14.58
CA ALA A 20 -5.34 -7.72 16.04
C ALA A 20 -3.98 -7.89 16.77
N LYS A 21 -3.21 -8.91 16.40
CA LYS A 21 -1.86 -9.13 16.98
C LYS A 21 -0.89 -8.00 16.64
N ILE A 22 -0.96 -7.50 15.40
CA ILE A 22 -0.15 -6.36 14.95
C ILE A 22 -0.50 -5.11 15.76
N THR A 23 -1.79 -4.81 15.94
CA THR A 23 -2.24 -3.62 16.67
C THR A 23 -1.85 -3.67 18.14
N ASP A 24 -1.91 -4.84 18.78
CA ASP A 24 -1.47 -5.03 20.17
C ASP A 24 0.04 -4.71 20.33
N HIS A 25 0.87 -5.21 19.40
CA HIS A 25 2.30 -4.92 19.41
C HIS A 25 2.60 -3.43 19.17
N LEU A 26 1.88 -2.78 18.24
CA LEU A 26 2.04 -1.36 17.95
C LEU A 26 1.62 -0.48 19.14
N ALA A 27 0.53 -0.84 19.84
CA ALA A 27 0.07 -0.12 21.03
C ALA A 27 1.12 -0.17 22.16
N ALA A 28 1.78 -1.31 22.36
CA ALA A 28 2.85 -1.45 23.35
C ALA A 28 4.12 -0.64 23.01
N ALA A 29 4.40 -0.42 21.72
CA ALA A 29 5.62 0.24 21.26
C ALA A 29 5.67 1.75 21.51
N ARG A 30 4.52 2.40 21.73
CA ARG A 30 4.38 3.86 21.97
C ARG A 30 5.08 4.70 20.89
N LEU A 31 4.77 4.43 19.63
CA LEU A 31 5.35 5.12 18.48
C LEU A 31 4.77 6.54 18.33
N GLU A 32 5.60 7.48 17.91
CA GLU A 32 5.18 8.81 17.44
C GLU A 32 4.96 8.81 15.91
N MET A 33 5.62 7.90 15.20
CA MET A 33 5.44 7.68 13.76
C MET A 33 5.57 6.19 13.39
N LEU A 34 4.74 5.73 12.46
CA LEU A 34 4.82 4.39 11.86
C LEU A 34 5.03 4.49 10.34
N ILE A 35 5.90 3.64 9.78
CA ILE A 35 6.11 3.48 8.34
C ILE A 35 5.84 2.03 7.96
N THR A 36 4.94 1.78 6.99
CA THR A 36 4.64 0.43 6.50
C THR A 36 5.47 0.04 5.29
N ASN A 37 5.48 -1.25 4.94
CA ASN A 37 5.93 -1.72 3.63
C ASN A 37 5.02 -1.22 2.48
N GLU A 38 5.48 -1.39 1.24
CA GLU A 38 4.76 -1.04 0.02
C GLU A 38 3.50 -1.91 -0.15
N LEU A 39 2.38 -1.27 -0.52
CA LEU A 39 1.06 -1.87 -0.78
C LEU A 39 0.71 -2.97 0.24
N PRO A 40 0.65 -2.63 1.54
CA PRO A 40 0.65 -3.63 2.60
C PRO A 40 -0.64 -4.44 2.70
N PHE A 41 -1.74 -4.01 2.07
CA PHE A 41 -3.06 -4.63 2.27
C PHE A 41 -3.62 -5.31 1.03
N GLY A 42 -4.40 -6.37 1.24
CA GLY A 42 -5.07 -7.10 0.18
C GLY A 42 -4.11 -7.76 -0.83
N PRO A 43 -4.64 -8.23 -1.97
CA PRO A 43 -3.85 -9.03 -2.89
C PRO A 43 -2.69 -8.25 -3.49
N TRP A 44 -1.52 -8.90 -3.59
CA TRP A 44 -0.40 -8.36 -4.33
C TRP A 44 -0.72 -8.33 -5.82
N ILE A 45 -0.49 -7.16 -6.40
CA ILE A 45 -0.91 -6.81 -7.76
C ILE A 45 0.27 -6.54 -8.68
N ALA A 46 1.49 -6.61 -8.14
CA ALA A 46 2.68 -6.06 -8.76
C ALA A 46 3.28 -6.87 -9.90
N ASP A 47 3.31 -8.18 -9.69
CA ASP A 47 4.00 -9.16 -10.51
C ASP A 47 3.02 -10.09 -11.25
N ARG A 48 1.72 -9.97 -10.94
CA ARG A 48 0.65 -10.77 -11.56
C ARG A 48 0.59 -10.57 -13.07
N LYS A 49 0.72 -11.68 -13.79
CA LYS A 49 0.51 -11.78 -15.24
C LYS A 49 -0.43 -12.96 -15.54
N PRO A 50 -1.49 -12.74 -16.35
CA PRO A 50 -1.90 -11.48 -16.96
C PRO A 50 -2.40 -10.46 -15.92
N TYR A 51 -2.37 -9.18 -16.30
CA TYR A 51 -3.00 -8.13 -15.50
C TYR A 51 -4.49 -8.45 -15.29
N ASN A 52 -4.95 -8.40 -14.05
CA ASN A 52 -6.35 -8.63 -13.68
C ASN A 52 -6.93 -7.37 -13.02
N ARG A 53 -7.93 -6.77 -13.68
CA ARG A 53 -8.62 -5.56 -13.22
C ARG A 53 -9.41 -5.79 -11.93
N GLU A 54 -10.04 -6.95 -11.78
CA GLU A 54 -10.80 -7.30 -10.57
C GLU A 54 -9.86 -7.44 -9.37
N THR A 55 -8.69 -8.07 -9.55
CA THR A 55 -7.68 -8.14 -8.50
C THR A 55 -7.14 -6.75 -8.13
N ALA A 56 -6.92 -5.89 -9.13
CA ALA A 56 -6.52 -4.50 -8.88
C ALA A 56 -7.58 -3.75 -8.07
N GLN A 57 -8.85 -3.90 -8.42
CA GLN A 57 -9.95 -3.29 -7.67
C GLN A 57 -10.03 -3.84 -6.24
N ALA A 58 -9.93 -5.15 -6.06
CA ALA A 58 -9.93 -5.78 -4.74
C ALA A 58 -8.79 -5.26 -3.84
N SER A 59 -7.61 -5.01 -4.41
CA SER A 59 -6.49 -4.40 -3.69
C SER A 59 -6.81 -2.96 -3.28
N ILE A 60 -7.41 -2.15 -4.16
CA ILE A 60 -7.85 -0.78 -3.82
C ILE A 60 -8.87 -0.79 -2.69
N ASP A 61 -9.86 -1.67 -2.76
CA ASP A 61 -10.93 -1.77 -1.78
C ASP A 61 -10.40 -2.25 -0.41
N ALA A 62 -9.44 -3.17 -0.40
CA ALA A 62 -8.73 -3.59 0.81
C ALA A 62 -7.94 -2.44 1.44
N HIS A 63 -7.19 -1.67 0.64
CA HIS A 63 -6.46 -0.50 1.14
C HIS A 63 -7.40 0.61 1.65
N ALA A 64 -8.56 0.80 1.04
CA ALA A 64 -9.54 1.77 1.53
C ALA A 64 -10.02 1.40 2.96
N ARG A 65 -10.45 0.14 3.16
CA ARG A 65 -10.84 -0.36 4.49
C ARG A 65 -9.68 -0.30 5.48
N ALA A 66 -8.49 -0.64 5.03
CA ALA A 66 -7.31 -0.65 5.89
C ALA A 66 -6.86 0.76 6.31
N PHE A 67 -7.10 1.78 5.49
CA PHE A 67 -6.81 3.15 5.86
C PHE A 67 -7.73 3.66 6.96
N ASP A 68 -8.97 3.18 7.02
CA ASP A 68 -9.85 3.45 8.15
C ASP A 68 -9.34 2.74 9.41
N ALA A 69 -8.93 1.47 9.30
CA ALA A 69 -8.28 0.74 10.40
C ALA A 69 -6.97 1.40 10.88
N LEU A 70 -6.17 1.98 9.97
CA LEU A 70 -4.94 2.69 10.33
C LEU A 70 -5.23 3.97 11.11
N LYS A 71 -6.30 4.70 10.79
CA LYS A 71 -6.71 5.91 11.52
C LYS A 71 -7.17 5.60 12.95
N GLU A 72 -7.63 4.38 13.21
CA GLU A 72 -8.00 3.91 14.55
C GLU A 72 -6.77 3.64 15.43
N LEU A 73 -5.58 3.50 14.83
CA LEU A 73 -4.34 3.39 15.60
C LEU A 73 -4.06 4.74 16.26
N ALA A 74 -3.86 4.74 17.58
CA ALA A 74 -3.47 5.92 18.36
C ALA A 74 -2.00 6.34 18.13
N ILE A 75 -1.54 6.32 16.89
CA ILE A 75 -0.20 6.73 16.46
C ILE A 75 -0.32 8.10 15.77
N PRO A 76 0.40 9.14 16.24
CA PRO A 76 0.25 10.51 15.74
C PRO A 76 0.44 10.68 14.23
N ALA A 77 1.37 9.93 13.63
CA ALA A 77 1.65 9.97 12.20
C ALA A 77 1.87 8.56 11.63
N ILE A 78 1.24 8.25 10.51
CA ILE A 78 1.44 6.98 9.79
C ILE A 78 1.77 7.29 8.34
N VAL A 79 2.84 6.70 7.81
CA VAL A 79 3.17 6.72 6.40
C VAL A 79 2.94 5.32 5.84
N SER A 80 2.04 5.23 4.87
CA SER A 80 1.73 4.00 4.17
C SER A 80 1.62 4.24 2.66
N SER A 81 1.20 3.24 1.92
CA SER A 81 0.96 3.36 0.48
C SER A 81 -0.31 2.64 0.06
N ARG A 82 -0.87 3.05 -1.08
CA ARG A 82 -2.08 2.45 -1.64
C ARG A 82 -2.04 2.46 -3.17
N PRO A 83 -2.72 1.49 -3.81
CA PRO A 83 -3.00 1.58 -5.22
C PRO A 83 -4.18 2.53 -5.45
N VAL A 84 -4.11 3.33 -6.50
CA VAL A 84 -5.23 4.16 -6.95
C VAL A 84 -5.36 4.12 -8.47
N TRP A 85 -6.58 4.24 -8.96
CA TRP A 85 -6.80 4.43 -10.38
C TRP A 85 -6.41 5.85 -10.81
N SER A 86 -5.68 5.94 -11.91
CA SER A 86 -5.41 7.17 -12.64
C SER A 86 -5.62 6.89 -14.13
N ALA A 87 -6.77 7.35 -14.65
CA ALA A 87 -7.26 7.02 -15.98
C ALA A 87 -7.30 5.48 -16.20
N ASP A 88 -6.51 4.98 -17.15
CA ASP A 88 -6.42 3.57 -17.51
C ASP A 88 -5.30 2.82 -16.78
N ARG A 89 -4.65 3.45 -15.79
CA ARG A 89 -3.48 2.91 -15.09
C ARG A 89 -3.67 2.92 -13.59
N LEU A 90 -2.96 2.02 -12.93
CA LEU A 90 -2.91 1.96 -11.48
C LEU A 90 -1.61 2.62 -11.01
N GLN A 91 -1.73 3.57 -10.10
CA GLN A 91 -0.60 4.28 -9.50
C GLN A 91 -0.41 3.78 -8.08
N ASN A 92 0.85 3.68 -7.65
CA ASN A 92 1.16 3.54 -6.24
C ASN A 92 1.37 4.95 -5.65
N GLN A 93 0.57 5.29 -4.63
CA GLN A 93 0.68 6.54 -3.89
C GLN A 93 1.14 6.27 -2.46
N ALA A 94 2.16 7.00 -2.02
CA ALA A 94 2.45 7.14 -0.59
C ALA A 94 1.49 8.15 0.04
N VAL A 95 1.00 7.82 1.23
CA VAL A 95 0.02 8.60 1.97
C VAL A 95 0.50 8.79 3.40
N ALA A 96 0.39 10.02 3.90
CA ALA A 96 0.51 10.32 5.32
C ALA A 96 -0.88 10.37 5.95
N ILE A 97 -1.04 9.74 7.11
CA ILE A 97 -2.23 9.82 7.96
C ILE A 97 -1.82 10.60 9.21
N GLU A 98 -2.43 11.76 9.42
CA GLU A 98 -2.16 12.66 10.54
C GLU A 98 -3.48 13.30 10.99
N GLY A 99 -3.77 13.30 12.29
CA GLY A 99 -5.01 13.89 12.81
C GLY A 99 -6.30 13.25 12.28
N GLY A 100 -6.26 11.96 11.92
CA GLY A 100 -7.39 11.23 11.31
C GLY A 100 -7.55 11.45 9.80
N GLU A 101 -6.77 12.35 9.21
CA GLU A 101 -6.85 12.71 7.79
C GLU A 101 -5.76 12.02 6.99
N ALA A 102 -6.12 11.48 5.82
CA ALA A 102 -5.18 10.80 4.91
C ALA A 102 -4.87 11.69 3.71
N ARG A 103 -3.59 12.10 3.56
CA ARG A 103 -3.12 12.95 2.46
C ARG A 103 -2.08 12.24 1.60
N THR A 104 -2.29 12.23 0.28
CA THR A 104 -1.26 11.77 -0.66
C THR A 104 -0.06 12.70 -0.59
N ILE A 105 1.12 12.14 -0.31
CA ILE A 105 2.39 12.89 -0.20
C ILE A 105 3.34 12.60 -1.36
N HIS A 106 3.17 11.47 -2.05
CA HIS A 106 3.99 11.10 -3.20
C HIS A 106 3.25 10.12 -4.11
N THR A 107 3.49 10.23 -5.42
CA THR A 107 3.07 9.22 -6.40
C THR A 107 4.32 8.63 -7.02
N LYS A 108 4.46 7.30 -6.96
CA LYS A 108 5.64 6.60 -7.46
C LYS A 108 5.82 6.81 -8.97
N GLN A 109 6.93 7.45 -9.36
CA GLN A 109 7.18 7.87 -10.74
C GLN A 109 8.01 6.86 -11.55
N TYR A 110 8.83 6.04 -10.89
CA TYR A 110 9.76 5.11 -11.53
C TYR A 110 9.50 3.66 -11.15
N SER A 111 9.39 2.82 -12.19
CA SER A 111 9.52 1.38 -12.07
C SER A 111 10.89 0.94 -12.56
N PRO A 112 11.52 -0.08 -11.96
CA PRO A 112 12.76 -0.65 -12.43
C PRO A 112 12.58 -1.03 -13.87
N ARG A 113 13.52 -0.53 -14.64
CA ARG A 113 13.70 -0.88 -16.03
C ARG A 113 13.97 -2.38 -16.09
N LYS A 114 13.22 -3.11 -16.93
CA LYS A 114 13.58 -4.49 -17.29
C LYS A 114 14.98 -4.53 -17.92
N PRO A 115 15.72 -5.66 -17.83
CA PRO A 115 16.96 -5.86 -18.58
C PRO A 115 16.76 -5.58 -20.08
N ALA A 116 17.79 -5.05 -20.74
CA ALA A 116 17.73 -4.72 -22.17
C ALA A 116 17.54 -5.98 -23.03
N GLY A 117 16.46 -6.05 -23.83
CA GLY A 117 16.28 -7.15 -24.81
C GLY A 117 14.85 -7.47 -25.27
N MET A 118 13.80 -7.06 -24.54
CA MET A 118 12.40 -7.37 -24.92
C MET A 118 11.72 -6.20 -25.67
N LYS A 119 11.25 -6.48 -26.89
CA LYS A 119 10.52 -5.52 -27.75
C LYS A 119 9.20 -5.04 -27.11
N ARG A 120 8.87 -3.75 -27.31
CA ARG A 120 7.58 -3.13 -26.94
C ARG A 120 6.44 -3.84 -27.67
N VAL A 121 5.55 -4.50 -26.93
CA VAL A 121 4.21 -4.84 -27.39
C VAL A 121 3.24 -3.77 -26.86
N GLY A 122 2.31 -3.35 -27.72
CA GLY A 122 1.40 -2.22 -27.53
C GLY A 122 0.72 -2.16 -26.17
N MET A 123 0.63 -0.94 -25.64
CA MET A 123 0.08 -0.61 -24.33
C MET A 123 -1.44 -0.77 -24.29
N ARG A 124 -1.92 -1.76 -23.52
CA ARG A 124 -3.28 -1.85 -22.93
C ARG A 124 -3.22 -2.51 -21.55
N GLN A 125 -2.24 -2.14 -20.73
CA GLN A 125 -2.13 -2.69 -19.37
C GLN A 125 -1.82 -1.56 -18.40
N ALA A 126 -2.70 -1.41 -17.42
CA ALA A 126 -2.45 -0.63 -16.22
C ALA A 126 -1.19 -1.19 -15.55
N ARG A 127 -0.06 -0.54 -15.79
CA ARG A 127 1.19 -0.88 -15.11
C ARG A 127 1.14 -0.20 -13.77
N ILE A 128 1.06 -1.00 -12.72
CA ILE A 128 1.47 -0.53 -11.40
C ILE A 128 2.95 -0.24 -11.50
N VAL A 129 3.33 0.93 -11.05
CA VAL A 129 4.72 1.33 -10.99
C VAL A 129 5.30 0.73 -9.71
N LEU A 130 5.92 -0.47 -9.75
CA LEU A 130 6.61 -1.09 -8.59
C LEU A 130 8.13 -1.04 -8.75
N ILE A 131 8.88 -1.17 -7.64
CA ILE A 131 10.35 -1.37 -7.54
C ILE A 131 10.66 -2.86 -7.76
#